data_AF-A0AB36CME2-F1
#
_entry.id   AF-A0AB36CME2-F1
#
_cell.length_a   1.000
_cell.length_b   1.000
_cell.length_c   1.000
_cell.angle_alpha   90.00
_cell.angle_beta   90.00
_cell.angle_gamma   90.00
#
_symmetry.space_group_name_H-M   'P 1'
#
loop_
_entity.id
_entity.type
_entity.pdbx_description
1 polymer ?
#
loop_
_entity_poly.entity_id
_entity_poly.type
_entity_poly.pdbx_seq_one_letter_code
_entity_poly.pdbx_strand_id
1 'polypeptide(L)'
;MSFSSRDPYAGDILGGHARNKPVEYPVIPAKPGMVVEVFGDDFVGAVMGVDKTVYGDVIRLEDRYGAQRVFNLIKGGFLYEGNRVSLKRFVAPRQTETKSNSGSRRVANVEAKVAAPSRIWVEGIHDAAIIERVWGHDLRVEGVVVEYLEGLDNLEERLAEFRPEKGRRVGVLADHLVQGSKETRMTETVGEHVLVTGHPFIDIWAAVKPQAVGIKAWPDVPYGEDWKTGVCERLGWSDPKEGWHRVYNSVNNFRDLDSTLIGAVERLVDFVTTPELSKHDLL
;
A
#
# COMPACT_ATOMS: atom_id res chain seq x y z
N MET A 1 56.43 56.54 -20.99
CA MET A 1 56.30 55.39 -21.91
C MET A 1 56.63 54.14 -21.14
N SER A 2 55.66 53.26 -20.87
CA SER A 2 55.91 51.94 -20.29
C SER A 2 55.24 50.91 -21.18
N PHE A 3 56.03 50.00 -21.73
CA PHE A 3 55.65 49.02 -22.73
C PHE A 3 54.63 48.03 -22.14
N SER A 4 53.48 47.90 -22.81
CA SER A 4 52.50 46.85 -22.52
C SER A 4 53.11 45.50 -22.90
N SER A 5 53.57 44.76 -21.90
CA SER A 5 53.86 43.33 -22.02
C SER A 5 52.53 42.58 -22.10
N ARG A 6 51.90 42.57 -23.28
CA ARG A 6 50.91 41.55 -23.60
C ARG A 6 51.68 40.24 -23.75
N ASP A 7 51.66 39.44 -22.69
CA ASP A 7 52.11 38.05 -22.74
C ASP A 7 51.17 37.27 -23.68
N PRO A 8 51.63 36.83 -24.87
CA PRO A 8 50.82 36.11 -25.84
C PRO A 8 50.42 34.71 -25.36
N TYR A 9 51.01 34.23 -24.27
CA TYR A 9 50.89 32.85 -23.78
C TYR A 9 50.14 32.74 -22.45
N ALA A 10 49.52 33.82 -21.96
CA ALA A 10 48.75 33.82 -20.70
C ALA A 10 47.40 33.07 -20.77
N GLY A 11 47.07 32.42 -21.89
CA GLY A 11 45.87 31.59 -22.03
C GLY A 11 46.09 30.17 -21.55
N ASP A 12 45.12 29.61 -20.82
CA ASP A 12 45.12 28.19 -20.43
C ASP A 12 45.06 27.28 -21.67
N ILE A 13 46.24 26.84 -22.09
CA ILE A 13 46.47 25.94 -23.24
C ILE A 13 45.98 24.50 -22.99
N LEU A 14 45.65 24.13 -21.75
CA LEU A 14 45.10 22.81 -21.40
C LEU A 14 43.57 22.81 -21.26
N GLY A 15 42.92 23.98 -21.19
CA GLY A 15 41.48 24.13 -21.04
C GLY A 15 40.62 23.66 -22.24
N GLY A 16 41.27 23.24 -23.33
CA GLY A 16 40.61 22.77 -24.55
C GLY A 16 39.91 23.90 -25.32
N HIS A 17 39.96 23.87 -26.64
CA HIS A 17 39.32 24.93 -27.43
C HIS A 17 37.79 24.85 -27.34
N ALA A 18 37.09 25.99 -27.26
CA ALA A 18 35.63 26.05 -27.23
C ALA A 18 34.96 25.32 -28.43
N ARG A 19 35.66 25.23 -29.57
CA ARG A 19 35.28 24.45 -30.76
C ARG A 19 35.21 22.92 -30.55
N ASN A 20 35.78 22.40 -29.46
CA ASN A 20 35.76 20.97 -29.12
C ASN A 20 34.64 20.62 -28.11
N LYS A 21 33.82 21.58 -27.68
CA LYS A 21 32.67 21.26 -26.83
C LYS A 21 31.58 20.57 -27.67
N PRO A 22 31.11 19.37 -27.26
CA PRO A 22 30.00 18.70 -27.95
C PRO A 22 28.77 19.62 -27.96
N VAL A 23 28.13 19.75 -29.12
CA VAL A 23 26.87 20.49 -29.22
C VAL A 23 25.83 19.79 -28.34
N GLU A 24 25.22 20.55 -27.43
CA GLU A 24 24.09 20.09 -26.63
C GLU A 24 22.78 20.50 -27.30
N TYR A 25 21.83 19.57 -27.34
CA TYR A 25 20.50 19.80 -27.89
C TYR A 25 19.48 19.62 -26.78
N PRO A 26 18.40 20.42 -26.75
CA PRO A 26 17.30 20.24 -25.81
C PRO A 26 16.77 18.80 -25.86
N VAL A 27 16.57 18.19 -24.69
CA VAL A 27 16.08 16.82 -24.57
C VAL A 27 14.59 16.82 -24.30
N ILE A 28 13.80 16.29 -25.23
CA ILE A 28 12.32 16.30 -25.16
C ILE A 28 11.81 14.85 -25.07
N PRO A 29 10.87 14.54 -24.17
CA PRO A 29 10.22 13.24 -24.15
C PRO A 29 9.34 13.05 -25.40
N ALA A 30 9.56 11.96 -26.13
CA ALA A 30 8.79 11.56 -27.31
C ALA A 30 7.39 11.08 -26.92
N LYS A 31 6.47 12.02 -26.69
CA LYS A 31 5.06 11.73 -26.36
C LYS A 31 4.33 11.21 -27.59
N PRO A 32 3.47 10.18 -27.48
CA PRO A 32 2.62 9.76 -28.59
C PRO A 32 1.81 10.93 -29.18
N GLY A 33 1.73 11.01 -30.50
CA GLY A 33 1.09 12.10 -31.25
C GLY A 33 1.94 13.37 -31.44
N MET A 34 3.10 13.47 -30.78
CA MET A 34 4.06 14.56 -31.05
C MET A 34 4.59 14.43 -32.48
N VAL A 35 4.52 15.49 -33.28
CA VAL A 35 5.07 15.49 -34.64
C VAL A 35 6.52 15.93 -34.60
N VAL A 36 7.41 15.12 -35.19
CA VAL A 36 8.84 15.40 -35.28
C VAL A 36 9.33 15.17 -36.70
N GLU A 37 10.35 15.93 -37.08
CA GLU A 37 11.08 15.75 -38.34
C GLU A 37 12.40 15.04 -38.05
N VAL A 38 12.83 14.15 -38.94
CA VAL A 38 14.11 13.45 -38.79
C VAL A 38 15.22 14.32 -39.39
N PHE A 39 16.24 14.68 -38.61
CA PHE A 39 17.32 15.50 -39.13
C PHE A 39 18.18 14.69 -40.12
N GLY A 40 18.22 15.12 -41.38
CA GLY A 40 18.98 14.46 -42.45
C GLY A 40 18.21 13.39 -43.22
N ASP A 41 16.92 13.21 -42.94
CA ASP A 41 15.99 12.40 -43.73
C ASP A 41 14.73 13.27 -43.96
N ASP A 42 14.15 13.27 -45.15
CA ASP A 42 12.98 14.12 -45.47
C ASP A 42 11.66 13.56 -44.87
N PHE A 43 11.74 12.92 -43.70
CA PHE A 43 10.62 12.25 -43.06
C PHE A 43 10.08 13.06 -41.87
N VAL A 44 8.78 13.32 -41.92
CA VAL A 44 8.01 13.99 -40.86
C VAL A 44 6.88 13.07 -40.42
N GLY A 45 6.79 12.81 -39.12
CA GLY A 45 5.75 11.93 -38.61
C GLY A 45 5.41 12.14 -37.14
N ALA A 46 4.21 11.69 -36.79
CA ALA A 46 3.74 11.61 -35.42
C ALA A 46 4.41 10.43 -34.70
N VAL A 47 4.86 10.66 -33.48
CA VAL A 47 5.40 9.63 -32.61
C VAL A 47 4.30 8.63 -32.27
N MET A 48 4.51 7.37 -32.62
CA MET A 48 3.62 6.26 -32.26
C MET A 48 4.08 5.58 -30.96
N GLY A 49 5.39 5.50 -30.76
CA GLY A 49 5.98 4.86 -29.59
C GLY A 49 7.50 4.78 -29.69
N VAL A 50 8.12 4.39 -28.57
CA VAL A 50 9.55 4.12 -28.48
C VAL A 50 9.75 2.69 -27.99
N ASP A 51 10.38 1.88 -28.83
CA ASP A 51 10.70 0.49 -28.57
C ASP A 51 12.16 0.36 -28.14
N LYS A 52 12.45 -0.59 -27.25
CA LYS A 52 13.82 -0.89 -26.83
C LYS A 52 14.31 -2.10 -27.60
N THR A 53 15.41 -1.94 -28.33
CA THR A 53 16.07 -3.02 -29.07
C THR A 53 17.41 -3.39 -28.41
N VAL A 54 18.02 -4.50 -28.84
CA VAL A 54 19.36 -4.92 -28.40
C VAL A 54 20.42 -3.86 -28.73
N TYR A 55 20.20 -3.06 -29.77
CA TYR A 55 21.14 -2.05 -30.26
C TYR A 55 20.81 -0.62 -29.79
N GLY A 56 19.76 -0.44 -28.99
CA GLY A 56 19.35 0.87 -28.46
C GLY A 56 17.84 1.14 -28.58
N ASP A 57 17.44 2.33 -28.16
CA ASP A 57 16.05 2.79 -28.27
C ASP A 57 15.75 3.24 -29.71
N VAL A 58 14.61 2.81 -30.25
CA VAL A 58 14.11 3.19 -31.57
C VAL A 58 12.74 3.84 -31.45
N ILE A 59 12.49 4.87 -32.25
CA ILE A 59 11.22 5.58 -32.32
C ILE A 59 10.47 5.18 -33.58
N ARG A 60 9.19 4.88 -33.44
CA ARG A 60 8.28 4.66 -34.56
C ARG A 60 7.54 5.95 -34.86
N LEU A 61 7.63 6.40 -36.11
CA LEU A 61 6.95 7.59 -36.62
C LEU A 61 5.97 7.19 -37.71
N GLU A 62 4.81 7.84 -37.74
CA GLU A 62 3.79 7.69 -38.78
C GLU A 62 3.58 9.02 -39.51
N ASP A 63 3.68 9.03 -40.84
CA ASP A 63 3.45 10.24 -41.64
C ASP A 63 1.95 10.51 -41.88
N ARG A 64 1.66 11.63 -42.56
CA ARG A 64 0.27 12.02 -42.88
C ARG A 64 -0.47 11.07 -43.84
N TYR A 65 0.26 10.18 -44.52
CA TYR A 65 -0.28 9.19 -45.45
C TYR A 65 -0.40 7.81 -44.80
N GLY A 66 -0.06 7.67 -43.51
CA GLY A 66 -0.09 6.42 -42.76
C GLY A 66 1.15 5.54 -42.96
N ALA A 67 2.21 6.05 -43.60
CA ALA A 67 3.45 5.29 -43.73
C ALA A 67 4.22 5.31 -42.41
N GLN A 68 4.57 4.12 -41.91
CA GLN A 68 5.30 3.97 -40.64
C GLN A 68 6.78 3.67 -40.90
N ARG A 69 7.66 4.41 -40.23
CA ARG A 69 9.11 4.20 -40.26
C ARG A 69 9.70 4.19 -38.86
N VAL A 70 10.81 3.49 -38.70
CA VAL A 70 11.52 3.33 -37.43
C VAL A 70 12.89 4.00 -37.53
N PHE A 71 13.23 4.81 -36.52
CA PHE A 71 14.48 5.56 -36.45
C PHE A 71 15.19 5.32 -35.12
N ASN A 72 16.52 5.33 -35.11
CA ASN A 72 17.28 5.27 -33.86
C ASN A 72 17.16 6.60 -33.10
N LEU A 73 17.05 6.56 -31.77
CA LEU A 73 17.12 7.78 -30.95
C LEU A 73 18.57 8.28 -30.88
N ILE A 74 18.96 9.10 -31.86
CA ILE A 74 20.29 9.72 -31.94
C ILE A 74 20.24 11.13 -31.31
N LYS A 75 21.30 11.51 -30.58
CA LYS A 75 21.46 12.87 -30.02
C LYS A 75 21.41 13.91 -31.15
N GLY A 76 20.47 14.85 -31.07
CA GLY A 76 20.25 15.88 -32.09
C GLY A 76 19.74 15.33 -33.42
N GLY A 77 19.16 14.12 -33.44
CA GLY A 77 18.69 13.46 -34.66
C GLY A 77 17.31 13.92 -35.14
N PHE A 78 16.65 14.85 -34.44
CA PHE A 78 15.28 15.24 -34.75
C PHE A 78 15.10 16.75 -34.70
N LEU A 79 14.07 17.25 -35.39
CA LEU A 79 13.56 18.60 -35.23
C LEU A 79 12.17 18.56 -34.61
N TYR A 80 11.92 19.45 -33.66
CA TYR A 80 10.61 19.72 -33.11
C TYR A 80 10.33 21.22 -33.26
N GLU A 81 9.26 21.56 -33.97
CA GLU A 81 8.94 22.95 -34.34
C GLU A 81 10.12 23.68 -35.00
N GLY A 82 10.84 22.98 -35.89
CA GLY A 82 12.03 23.49 -36.59
C GLY A 82 13.30 23.59 -35.73
N ASN A 83 13.24 23.28 -34.43
CA ASN A 83 14.39 23.31 -33.53
C ASN A 83 15.02 21.93 -33.38
N ARG A 84 16.34 21.85 -33.45
CA ARG A 84 17.06 20.58 -33.33
C ARG A 84 17.06 20.07 -31.89
N VAL A 85 16.53 18.87 -31.68
CA VAL A 85 16.29 18.27 -30.36
C VAL A 85 16.80 16.83 -30.29
N SER A 86 17.05 16.37 -29.07
CA SER A 86 17.24 14.94 -28.79
C SER A 86 15.96 14.40 -28.18
N LEU A 87 15.41 13.34 -28.76
CA LEU A 87 14.26 12.67 -28.17
C LEU A 87 14.72 11.69 -27.10
N LYS A 88 13.90 11.52 -26.06
CA LYS A 88 14.02 10.43 -25.09
C LYS A 88 12.70 9.68 -24.99
N ARG A 89 12.75 8.42 -24.59
CA ARG A 89 11.55 7.62 -24.32
C ARG A 89 10.61 8.36 -23.36
N PHE A 90 9.37 8.56 -23.77
CA PHE A 90 8.32 9.01 -22.86
C PHE A 90 7.87 7.84 -21.99
N VAL A 91 7.88 8.05 -20.67
CA VAL A 91 7.28 7.16 -19.69
C VAL A 91 6.15 7.96 -19.07
N ALA A 92 4.90 7.55 -19.32
CA ALA A 92 3.76 8.18 -18.67
C ALA A 92 3.95 8.09 -17.14
N PRO A 93 3.73 9.17 -16.38
CA PRO A 93 3.75 9.08 -14.93
C PRO A 93 2.70 8.06 -14.52
N ARG A 94 3.16 6.92 -13.97
CA ARG A 94 2.28 5.92 -13.40
C ARG A 94 1.64 6.58 -12.19
N GLN A 95 0.34 6.85 -12.22
CA GLN A 95 -0.38 7.22 -11.01
C GLN A 95 -0.13 6.08 -10.02
N THR A 96 0.64 6.37 -8.98
CA THR A 96 0.79 5.48 -7.84
C THR A 96 -0.57 5.45 -7.19
N GLU A 97 -1.32 4.39 -7.44
CA GLU A 97 -2.53 4.09 -6.69
C GLU A 97 -2.15 4.06 -5.22
N THR A 98 -2.62 5.06 -4.47
CA THR A 98 -2.41 5.11 -3.03
C THR A 98 -3.13 3.93 -2.40
N LYS A 99 -2.43 3.17 -1.56
CA LYS A 99 -3.02 2.05 -0.82
C LYS A 99 -3.52 2.49 0.56
N SER A 100 -4.52 1.80 1.09
CA SER A 100 -4.91 1.91 2.50
C SER A 100 -3.89 1.19 3.40
N ASN A 101 -4.09 1.25 4.72
CA ASN A 101 -3.24 0.55 5.68
C ASN A 101 -3.47 -0.98 5.64
N SER A 102 -4.65 -1.45 5.22
CA SER A 102 -4.95 -2.87 4.94
C SER A 102 -4.32 -3.34 3.62
N GLY A 103 -3.94 -2.40 2.74
CA GLY A 103 -3.32 -2.69 1.45
C GLY A 103 -4.27 -2.65 0.25
N SER A 104 -5.55 -2.35 0.49
CA SER A 104 -6.56 -2.13 -0.54
C SER A 104 -6.32 -0.83 -1.32
N ARG A 105 -7.11 -0.58 -2.37
CA ARG A 105 -7.07 0.67 -3.12
C ARG A 105 -7.71 1.78 -2.29
N ARG A 106 -6.94 2.83 -1.98
CA ARG A 106 -7.45 3.95 -1.21
C ARG A 106 -8.44 4.76 -2.04
N VAL A 107 -9.68 4.83 -1.56
CA VAL A 107 -10.70 5.76 -2.05
C VAL A 107 -10.45 7.14 -1.43
N ALA A 108 -10.28 8.15 -2.27
CA ALA A 108 -10.18 9.54 -1.85
C ALA A 108 -11.57 10.14 -1.60
N ASN A 109 -11.67 11.13 -0.70
CA ASN A 109 -12.89 11.88 -0.39
C ASN A 109 -14.07 10.99 0.04
N VAL A 110 -13.82 10.04 0.95
CA VAL A 110 -14.89 9.26 1.57
C VAL A 110 -15.76 10.20 2.42
N GLU A 111 -17.00 10.41 2.00
CA GLU A 111 -18.00 11.13 2.78
C GLU A 111 -18.54 10.24 3.91
N ALA A 112 -19.05 10.86 4.97
CA ALA A 112 -19.72 10.13 6.04
C ALA A 112 -20.96 9.42 5.49
N LYS A 113 -21.04 8.10 5.69
CA LYS A 113 -22.17 7.26 5.28
C LYS A 113 -22.96 6.80 6.50
N VAL A 114 -24.23 6.46 6.29
CA VAL A 114 -25.02 5.72 7.28
C VAL A 114 -24.37 4.35 7.47
N ALA A 115 -24.23 3.93 8.72
CA ALA A 115 -23.69 2.61 9.03
C ALA A 115 -24.54 1.52 8.36
N ALA A 116 -23.86 0.57 7.70
CA ALA A 116 -24.46 -0.65 7.19
C ALA A 116 -25.17 -1.39 8.33
N PRO A 117 -26.13 -2.29 8.08
CA PRO A 117 -26.78 -3.04 9.15
C PRO A 117 -25.82 -4.01 9.87
N SER A 118 -24.82 -4.55 9.17
CA SER A 118 -23.85 -5.51 9.70
C SER A 118 -22.83 -4.90 10.67
N ARG A 119 -22.27 -5.72 11.55
CA ARG A 119 -21.29 -5.32 12.57
C ARG A 119 -20.12 -6.28 12.64
N ILE A 120 -18.95 -5.74 13.01
CA ILE A 120 -17.83 -6.54 13.53
C ILE A 120 -17.78 -6.32 15.04
N TRP A 121 -17.75 -7.40 15.81
CA TRP A 121 -17.60 -7.38 17.26
C TRP A 121 -16.22 -7.86 17.62
N VAL A 122 -15.61 -7.20 18.60
CA VAL A 122 -14.29 -7.57 19.11
C VAL A 122 -14.32 -7.76 20.62
N GLU A 123 -13.46 -8.64 21.09
CA GLU A 123 -13.36 -8.97 22.51
C GLU A 123 -12.82 -7.83 23.34
N GLY A 124 -11.78 -7.13 22.86
CA GLY A 124 -11.02 -6.10 23.56
C GLY A 124 -11.07 -4.71 22.89
N ILE A 125 -10.80 -3.67 23.68
CA ILE A 125 -10.63 -2.30 23.15
C ILE A 125 -9.34 -2.14 22.33
N HIS A 126 -8.32 -2.96 22.60
CA HIS A 126 -7.06 -2.93 21.85
C HIS A 126 -7.25 -3.53 20.45
N ASP A 127 -8.07 -4.56 20.33
CA ASP A 127 -8.51 -5.17 19.07
C ASP A 127 -9.22 -4.16 18.20
N ALA A 128 -10.23 -3.49 18.77
CA ALA A 128 -10.94 -2.42 18.08
C ALA A 128 -9.98 -1.36 17.55
N ALA A 129 -8.99 -0.98 18.36
CA ALA A 129 -8.01 0.04 18.00
C ALA A 129 -7.03 -0.43 16.89
N ILE A 130 -6.56 -1.68 16.91
CA ILE A 130 -5.75 -2.23 15.82
C ILE A 130 -6.57 -2.35 14.53
N ILE A 131 -7.81 -2.83 14.64
CA ILE A 131 -8.70 -2.93 13.48
C ILE A 131 -8.93 -1.56 12.88
N GLU A 132 -9.26 -0.57 13.70
CA GLU A 132 -9.45 0.81 13.26
C GLU A 132 -8.18 1.39 12.61
N ARG A 133 -6.99 1.11 13.18
CA ARG A 133 -5.70 1.59 12.65
C ARG A 133 -5.39 1.05 11.26
N VAL A 134 -5.71 -0.21 11.00
CA VAL A 134 -5.30 -0.91 9.76
C VAL A 134 -6.43 -0.98 8.73
N TRP A 135 -7.66 -1.31 9.14
CA TRP A 135 -8.82 -1.48 8.26
C TRP A 135 -9.85 -0.35 8.38
N GLY A 136 -9.68 0.61 9.29
CA GLY A 136 -10.69 1.66 9.51
C GLY A 136 -11.02 2.47 8.25
N HIS A 137 -10.10 2.62 7.29
CA HIS A 137 -10.42 3.28 6.02
C HIS A 137 -11.41 2.43 5.20
N ASP A 138 -11.13 1.14 5.04
CA ASP A 138 -11.97 0.19 4.31
C ASP A 138 -13.36 0.05 4.95
N LEU A 139 -13.39 -0.10 6.28
CA LEU A 139 -14.65 -0.23 7.03
C LEU A 139 -15.54 1.00 6.88
N ARG A 140 -14.96 2.21 6.83
CA ARG A 140 -15.71 3.44 6.54
C ARG A 140 -16.24 3.50 5.11
N VAL A 141 -15.50 2.98 4.13
CA VAL A 141 -15.97 2.92 2.74
C VAL A 141 -17.22 2.04 2.65
N GLU A 142 -17.20 0.91 3.37
CA GLU A 142 -18.29 -0.08 3.41
C GLU A 142 -19.39 0.27 4.44
N GLY A 143 -19.15 1.25 5.32
CA GLY A 143 -20.08 1.62 6.39
C GLY A 143 -20.18 0.60 7.52
N VAL A 144 -19.22 -0.31 7.65
CA VAL A 144 -19.19 -1.33 8.71
C VAL A 144 -18.66 -0.72 10.00
N VAL A 145 -19.34 -1.02 11.11
CA VAL A 145 -18.97 -0.53 12.45
C VAL A 145 -18.35 -1.66 13.26
N VAL A 146 -17.29 -1.34 14.00
CA VAL A 146 -16.66 -2.20 14.99
C VAL A 146 -17.22 -1.87 16.37
N GLU A 147 -17.74 -2.85 17.09
CA GLU A 147 -18.27 -2.70 18.45
C GLU A 147 -17.54 -3.62 19.43
N TYR A 148 -17.44 -3.19 20.68
CA TYR A 148 -16.84 -3.95 21.77
C TYR A 148 -17.88 -4.93 22.36
N LEU A 149 -17.51 -6.19 22.54
CA LEU A 149 -18.37 -7.26 23.06
C LEU A 149 -18.22 -7.49 24.57
N GLU A 150 -17.11 -7.02 25.16
CA GLU A 150 -16.74 -7.26 26.56
C GLU A 150 -16.59 -8.75 26.93
N GLY A 151 -16.04 -9.54 26.01
CA GLY A 151 -15.87 -10.99 26.19
C GLY A 151 -16.90 -11.84 25.44
N LEU A 152 -16.49 -13.05 25.04
CA LEU A 152 -17.39 -13.98 24.35
C LEU A 152 -18.53 -14.51 25.22
N ASP A 153 -18.43 -14.41 26.55
CA ASP A 153 -19.52 -14.80 27.46
C ASP A 153 -20.80 -13.98 27.23
N ASN A 154 -20.69 -12.76 26.67
CA ASN A 154 -21.84 -11.91 26.34
C ASN A 154 -22.43 -12.18 24.93
N LEU A 155 -21.81 -13.07 24.15
CA LEU A 155 -22.13 -13.25 22.74
C LEU A 155 -23.60 -13.64 22.54
N GLU A 156 -24.10 -14.61 23.31
CA GLU A 156 -25.47 -15.12 23.16
C GLU A 156 -26.53 -14.03 23.40
N GLU A 157 -26.39 -13.27 24.48
CA GLU A 157 -27.31 -12.18 24.83
C GLU A 157 -27.28 -11.08 23.76
N ARG A 158 -26.09 -10.67 23.33
CA ARG A 158 -25.90 -9.62 22.31
C ARG A 158 -26.44 -10.06 20.95
N LEU A 159 -26.30 -11.33 20.60
CA LEU A 159 -26.90 -11.89 19.38
C LEU A 159 -28.44 -11.93 19.47
N ALA A 160 -29.00 -12.25 20.64
CA ALA A 160 -30.45 -12.24 20.85
C ALA A 160 -31.05 -10.83 20.72
N GLU A 161 -30.35 -9.81 21.22
CA GLU A 161 -30.72 -8.40 21.04
C GLU A 161 -30.56 -7.98 19.58
N PHE A 162 -29.39 -8.27 18.99
CA PHE A 162 -29.05 -7.85 17.65
C PHE A 162 -30.00 -8.50 16.65
N ARG A 163 -30.25 -9.81 16.71
CA ARG A 163 -31.03 -10.60 15.73
C ARG A 163 -30.40 -10.59 14.32
N PRO A 164 -29.26 -11.27 14.12
CA PRO A 164 -28.61 -11.35 12.81
C PRO A 164 -29.51 -12.01 11.75
N GLU A 165 -29.51 -11.47 10.54
CA GLU A 165 -30.30 -11.94 9.40
C GLU A 165 -29.57 -11.71 8.08
N LYS A 166 -30.15 -12.13 6.96
CA LYS A 166 -29.59 -11.88 5.63
C LYS A 166 -29.47 -10.37 5.38
N GLY A 167 -28.25 -9.90 5.07
CA GLY A 167 -27.94 -8.48 4.88
C GLY A 167 -27.69 -7.71 6.20
N ARG A 168 -27.75 -8.39 7.35
CA ARG A 168 -27.47 -7.85 8.67
C ARG A 168 -26.72 -8.87 9.51
N ARG A 169 -25.43 -9.02 9.18
CA ARG A 169 -24.55 -10.07 9.71
C ARG A 169 -23.70 -9.57 10.87
N VAL A 170 -23.22 -10.51 11.67
CA VAL A 170 -22.25 -10.24 12.74
C VAL A 170 -20.97 -11.04 12.47
N GLY A 171 -19.86 -10.33 12.31
CA GLY A 171 -18.54 -10.91 12.40
C GLY A 171 -18.01 -10.76 13.82
N VAL A 172 -17.40 -11.78 14.40
CA VAL A 172 -16.79 -11.71 15.74
C VAL A 172 -15.31 -12.08 15.63
N LEU A 173 -14.43 -11.21 16.11
CA LEU A 173 -13.02 -11.50 16.31
C LEU A 173 -12.80 -11.83 17.79
N ALA A 174 -12.41 -13.08 18.05
CA ALA A 174 -12.07 -13.59 19.37
C ALA A 174 -10.55 -13.68 19.57
N ASP A 175 -10.12 -13.40 20.78
CA ASP A 175 -8.72 -13.62 21.17
C ASP A 175 -8.52 -15.10 21.50
N HIS A 176 -7.29 -15.58 21.34
CA HIS A 176 -6.85 -16.91 21.75
C HIS A 176 -7.77 -18.09 21.32
N LEU A 177 -8.38 -17.99 20.14
CA LEU A 177 -9.31 -19.00 19.64
C LEU A 177 -8.55 -20.26 19.18
N VAL A 178 -8.28 -21.17 20.13
CA VAL A 178 -7.57 -22.43 19.92
C VAL A 178 -8.56 -23.59 19.85
N GLN A 179 -8.43 -24.44 18.83
CA GLN A 179 -9.30 -25.59 18.62
C GLN A 179 -9.46 -26.44 19.90
N GLY A 180 -10.70 -26.68 20.29
CA GLY A 180 -11.05 -27.46 21.49
C GLY A 180 -11.12 -26.65 22.79
N SER A 181 -10.85 -25.34 22.76
CA SER A 181 -11.07 -24.44 23.90
C SER A 181 -12.56 -24.25 24.23
N LYS A 182 -12.83 -23.65 25.39
CA LYS A 182 -14.18 -23.21 25.78
C LYS A 182 -14.72 -22.22 24.74
N GLU A 183 -13.89 -21.27 24.27
CA GLU A 183 -14.33 -20.29 23.27
C GLU A 183 -14.75 -20.99 21.97
N THR A 184 -13.97 -21.95 21.47
CA THR A 184 -14.31 -22.68 20.24
C THR A 184 -15.70 -23.32 20.32
N ARG A 185 -16.04 -23.96 21.45
CA ARG A 185 -17.36 -24.58 21.66
C ARG A 185 -18.50 -23.55 21.69
N MET A 186 -18.25 -22.36 22.22
CA MET A 186 -19.24 -21.28 22.24
C MET A 186 -19.51 -20.72 20.83
N THR A 187 -18.59 -20.90 19.89
CA THR A 187 -18.75 -20.45 18.49
C THR A 187 -19.43 -21.47 17.59
N GLU A 188 -19.45 -22.75 17.94
CA GLU A 188 -20.04 -23.82 17.11
C GLU A 188 -21.57 -23.74 17.02
N THR A 189 -22.21 -23.08 17.99
CA THR A 189 -23.67 -22.99 18.12
C THR A 189 -24.26 -21.75 17.44
N VAL A 190 -23.44 -20.84 16.92
CA VAL A 190 -23.94 -19.58 16.34
C VAL A 190 -24.55 -19.79 14.95
N GLY A 191 -25.62 -19.06 14.66
CA GLY A 191 -26.39 -19.18 13.42
C GLY A 191 -25.63 -18.84 12.13
N GLU A 192 -26.28 -19.04 10.99
CA GLU A 192 -25.71 -18.85 9.64
C GLU A 192 -25.23 -17.42 9.38
N HIS A 193 -25.84 -16.42 10.01
CA HIS A 193 -25.53 -14.99 9.84
C HIS A 193 -24.51 -14.46 10.84
N VAL A 194 -23.82 -15.37 11.54
CA VAL A 194 -22.74 -15.07 12.48
C VAL A 194 -21.50 -15.87 12.11
N LEU A 195 -20.39 -15.16 11.87
CA LEU A 195 -19.08 -15.77 11.68
C LEU A 195 -18.19 -15.38 12.85
N VAL A 196 -17.63 -16.37 13.53
CA VAL A 196 -16.59 -16.14 14.53
C VAL A 196 -15.27 -16.58 13.95
N THR A 197 -14.30 -15.68 14.02
CA THR A 197 -12.90 -15.95 13.72
C THR A 197 -12.07 -15.58 14.95
N GLY A 198 -10.78 -15.86 14.90
CA GLY A 198 -9.88 -15.41 15.95
C GLY A 198 -8.44 -15.59 15.55
N HIS A 199 -7.56 -15.27 16.49
CA HIS A 199 -6.13 -15.46 16.33
C HIS A 199 -5.57 -16.37 17.42
N PRO A 200 -4.46 -17.08 17.16
CA PRO A 200 -3.89 -18.05 18.11
C PRO A 200 -3.19 -17.37 19.30
N PHE A 201 -3.09 -16.04 19.31
CA PHE A 201 -2.38 -15.30 20.34
C PHE A 201 -3.22 -15.10 21.59
N ILE A 202 -2.54 -15.09 22.73
CA ILE A 202 -3.10 -14.83 24.06
C ILE A 202 -3.72 -13.44 24.14
N ASP A 203 -3.15 -12.47 23.41
CA ASP A 203 -3.60 -11.08 23.36
C ASP A 203 -3.19 -10.46 22.02
N ILE A 204 -3.95 -9.47 21.55
CA ILE A 204 -3.67 -8.73 20.31
C ILE A 204 -2.28 -8.12 20.24
N TRP A 205 -1.63 -7.81 21.37
CA TRP A 205 -0.24 -7.34 21.36
C TRP A 205 0.68 -8.34 20.68
N ALA A 206 0.54 -9.63 21.01
CA ALA A 206 1.36 -10.69 20.43
C ALA A 206 1.09 -10.92 18.93
N ALA A 207 -0.04 -10.42 18.41
CA ALA A 207 -0.33 -10.42 16.98
C ALA A 207 0.45 -9.34 16.21
N VAL A 208 1.05 -8.36 16.88
CA VAL A 208 1.96 -7.38 16.27
C VAL A 208 3.34 -8.01 16.13
N LYS A 209 3.96 -7.88 14.97
CA LYS A 209 5.29 -8.46 14.71
C LYS A 209 6.35 -7.83 15.61
N PRO A 210 7.22 -8.63 16.25
CA PRO A 210 8.32 -8.14 17.09
C PRO A 210 9.15 -7.02 16.43
N GLN A 211 9.42 -7.17 15.13
CA GLN A 211 10.23 -6.21 14.36
C GLN A 211 9.56 -4.84 14.23
N ALA A 212 8.23 -4.77 14.19
CA ALA A 212 7.50 -3.50 14.17
C ALA A 212 7.68 -2.75 15.49
N VAL A 213 7.55 -3.48 16.61
CA VAL A 213 7.73 -2.94 17.97
C VAL A 213 9.20 -2.63 18.30
N GLY A 214 10.15 -3.19 17.54
CA GLY A 214 11.59 -3.03 17.77
C GLY A 214 12.16 -4.00 18.80
N ILE A 215 11.50 -5.14 19.04
CA ILE A 215 11.95 -6.20 19.94
C ILE A 215 12.38 -7.44 19.14
N LYS A 216 13.27 -8.26 19.73
CA LYS A 216 13.76 -9.49 19.08
C LYS A 216 12.66 -10.54 18.92
N ALA A 217 11.87 -10.72 19.98
CA ALA A 217 10.73 -11.61 20.07
C ALA A 217 9.85 -11.14 21.24
N TRP A 218 8.57 -11.54 21.24
CA TRP A 218 7.73 -11.42 22.43
C TRP A 218 8.30 -12.31 23.55
N PRO A 219 8.34 -11.82 24.81
CA PRO A 219 8.85 -12.62 25.91
C PRO A 219 7.85 -13.71 26.30
N ASP A 220 8.38 -14.85 26.74
CA ASP A 220 7.57 -15.91 27.33
C ASP A 220 7.12 -15.50 28.74
N VAL A 221 5.81 -15.38 28.94
CA VAL A 221 5.20 -15.12 30.25
C VAL A 221 4.64 -16.44 30.80
N PRO A 222 5.09 -16.89 31.99
CA PRO A 222 4.59 -18.09 32.64
C PRO A 222 3.09 -18.06 32.88
N TYR A 223 2.49 -19.25 32.84
CA TYR A 223 1.08 -19.43 33.18
C TYR A 223 0.80 -18.99 34.63
N GLY A 224 -0.30 -18.25 34.83
CA GLY A 224 -0.73 -17.72 36.12
C GLY A 224 -0.26 -16.29 36.41
N GLU A 225 0.60 -15.72 35.56
CA GLU A 225 0.97 -14.31 35.57
C GLU A 225 0.07 -13.52 34.60
N ASP A 226 -0.29 -12.28 34.95
CA ASP A 226 -0.97 -11.39 33.99
C ASP A 226 -0.05 -11.14 32.80
N TRP A 227 -0.50 -11.52 31.60
CA TRP A 227 0.36 -11.56 30.43
C TRP A 227 0.91 -10.18 30.06
N LYS A 228 0.08 -9.12 30.10
CA LYS A 228 0.51 -7.74 29.77
C LYS A 228 1.53 -7.21 30.77
N THR A 229 1.29 -7.41 32.06
CA THR A 229 2.21 -7.02 33.11
C THR A 229 3.54 -7.75 32.97
N GLY A 230 3.50 -9.08 32.75
CA GLY A 230 4.70 -9.89 32.58
C GLY A 230 5.52 -9.56 31.34
N VAL A 231 4.86 -9.17 30.24
CA VAL A 231 5.54 -8.62 29.05
C VAL A 231 6.26 -7.32 29.38
N CYS A 232 5.59 -6.41 30.10
CA CYS A 232 6.16 -5.12 30.44
C CYS A 232 7.40 -5.27 31.34
N GLU A 233 7.33 -6.12 32.37
CA GLU A 233 8.45 -6.39 33.27
C GLU A 233 9.68 -6.94 32.53
N ARG A 234 9.47 -7.87 31.61
CA ARG A 234 10.56 -8.52 30.86
C ARG A 234 11.18 -7.61 29.79
N LEU A 235 10.39 -6.70 29.22
CA LEU A 235 10.86 -5.73 28.22
C LEU A 235 11.33 -4.40 28.84
N GLY A 236 11.23 -4.24 30.17
CA GLY A 236 11.60 -3.02 30.87
C GLY A 236 10.68 -1.84 30.56
N TRP A 237 9.40 -2.11 30.30
CA TRP A 237 8.35 -1.12 30.09
C TRP A 237 7.69 -0.78 31.43
N SER A 238 7.15 0.42 31.59
CA SER A 238 6.73 0.90 32.91
C SER A 238 5.46 0.21 33.41
N ASP A 239 4.48 0.04 32.52
CA ASP A 239 3.15 -0.49 32.83
C ASP A 239 2.41 -0.87 31.55
N PRO A 240 1.29 -1.62 31.64
CA PRO A 240 0.50 -2.03 30.48
C PRO A 240 -0.03 -0.89 29.60
N LYS A 241 -0.25 0.32 30.15
CA LYS A 241 -0.74 1.46 29.37
C LYS A 241 0.38 2.02 28.50
N GLU A 242 1.57 2.15 29.06
CA GLU A 242 2.78 2.54 28.33
C GLU A 242 3.17 1.48 27.29
N GLY A 243 3.11 0.20 27.66
CA GLY A 243 3.30 -0.91 26.72
C GLY A 243 2.32 -0.87 25.56
N TRP A 244 1.03 -0.63 25.83
CA TRP A 244 0.03 -0.48 24.78
C TRP A 244 0.37 0.65 23.81
N HIS A 245 0.74 1.82 24.32
CA HIS A 245 1.13 2.93 23.45
C HIS A 245 2.32 2.59 22.56
N ARG A 246 3.32 1.84 23.05
CA ARG A 246 4.44 1.38 22.22
C ARG A 246 3.96 0.46 21.10
N VAL A 247 3.15 -0.54 21.45
CA VAL A 247 2.61 -1.52 20.51
C VAL A 247 1.74 -0.83 19.46
N TYR A 248 0.76 -0.03 19.88
CA TYR A 248 -0.14 0.67 18.98
C TYR A 248 0.59 1.59 18.00
N ASN A 249 1.56 2.38 18.49
CA ASN A 249 2.30 3.31 17.64
C ASN A 249 3.27 2.61 16.67
N SER A 250 3.62 1.35 16.93
CA SER A 250 4.44 0.56 16.02
C SER A 250 3.69 0.08 14.77
N VAL A 251 2.35 0.02 14.84
CA VAL A 251 1.50 -0.48 13.75
C VAL A 251 1.17 0.64 12.77
N ASN A 252 1.69 0.51 11.56
CA ASN A 252 1.46 1.45 10.46
C ASN A 252 0.55 0.85 9.39
N ASN A 253 0.72 -0.43 9.07
CA ASN A 253 -0.07 -1.14 8.06
C ASN A 253 -0.13 -2.65 8.36
N PHE A 254 -0.91 -3.37 7.56
CA PHE A 254 -1.11 -4.82 7.71
C PHE A 254 0.19 -5.62 7.78
N ARG A 255 1.30 -5.15 7.17
CA ARG A 255 2.58 -5.87 7.21
C ARG A 255 3.18 -5.96 8.60
N ASP A 256 2.78 -5.09 9.51
CA ASP A 256 3.25 -5.06 10.89
C ASP A 256 2.52 -6.10 11.76
N LEU A 257 1.50 -6.77 11.21
CA LEU A 257 0.69 -7.77 11.90
C LEU A 257 1.01 -9.20 11.42
N ASP A 258 0.71 -10.17 12.26
CA ASP A 258 0.78 -11.58 11.90
C ASP A 258 -0.31 -11.96 10.88
N SER A 259 0.04 -12.84 9.95
CA SER A 259 -0.86 -13.35 8.92
C SER A 259 -2.13 -14.00 9.45
N THR A 260 -2.11 -14.62 10.63
CA THR A 260 -3.29 -15.27 11.20
C THR A 260 -4.35 -14.23 11.59
N LEU A 261 -3.95 -13.12 12.19
CA LEU A 261 -4.85 -12.00 12.51
C LEU A 261 -5.37 -11.36 11.23
N ILE A 262 -4.49 -11.10 10.26
CA ILE A 262 -4.89 -10.52 8.97
C ILE A 262 -5.95 -11.40 8.32
N GLY A 263 -5.68 -12.69 8.17
CA GLY A 263 -6.63 -13.62 7.58
C GLY A 263 -7.96 -13.70 8.33
N ALA A 264 -7.94 -13.64 9.67
CA ALA A 264 -9.17 -13.62 10.47
C ALA A 264 -10.02 -12.38 10.17
N VAL A 265 -9.41 -11.19 10.23
CA VAL A 265 -10.10 -9.92 9.98
C VAL A 265 -10.62 -9.82 8.54
N GLU A 266 -9.83 -10.21 7.53
CA GLU A 266 -10.27 -10.20 6.13
C GLU A 266 -11.51 -11.09 5.93
N ARG A 267 -11.54 -12.29 6.52
CA ARG A 267 -12.72 -13.16 6.44
C ARG A 267 -13.94 -12.56 7.11
N LEU A 268 -13.77 -11.83 8.21
CA LEU A 268 -14.88 -11.10 8.84
C LEU A 268 -15.39 -9.97 7.95
N VAL A 269 -14.48 -9.19 7.35
CA VAL A 269 -14.83 -8.11 6.43
C VAL A 269 -15.62 -8.68 5.25
N ASP A 270 -15.08 -9.68 4.56
CA ASP A 270 -15.76 -10.35 3.45
C ASP A 270 -17.14 -10.86 3.86
N PHE A 271 -17.26 -11.49 5.03
CA PHE A 271 -18.53 -12.00 5.52
C PHE A 271 -19.60 -10.92 5.72
N VAL A 272 -19.21 -9.77 6.29
CA VAL A 272 -20.17 -8.70 6.63
C VAL A 272 -20.49 -7.78 5.45
N THR A 273 -19.62 -7.71 4.44
CA THR A 273 -19.78 -6.85 3.26
C THR A 273 -20.31 -7.58 2.03
N THR A 274 -20.11 -8.91 1.94
CA THR A 274 -20.48 -9.71 0.76
C THR A 274 -21.62 -10.69 1.10
N PRO A 275 -22.89 -10.29 0.89
CA PRO A 275 -24.05 -11.10 1.28
C PRO A 275 -24.19 -12.41 0.48
N GLU A 276 -23.48 -12.55 -0.63
CA GLU A 276 -23.43 -13.76 -1.45
C GLU A 276 -22.57 -14.87 -0.83
N LEU A 277 -21.57 -14.51 0.00
CA LEU A 277 -20.71 -15.49 0.67
C LEU A 277 -21.49 -16.18 1.79
N SER A 278 -21.40 -17.51 1.85
CA SER A 278 -21.93 -18.29 2.97
C SER A 278 -20.88 -18.40 4.08
N LYS A 279 -21.34 -18.68 5.31
CA LYS A 279 -20.45 -18.95 6.44
C LYS A 279 -19.49 -20.11 6.14
N HIS A 280 -19.94 -21.13 5.41
CA HIS A 280 -19.16 -22.32 5.08
C HIS A 280 -18.02 -22.05 4.10
N ASP A 281 -18.12 -21.01 3.26
CA ASP A 281 -17.06 -20.66 2.32
C ASP A 281 -15.84 -20.01 3.01
N LEU A 282 -16.02 -19.59 4.28
CA LEU A 282 -15.07 -18.79 5.06
C LEU A 282 -14.53 -19.53 6.29
N LEU A 283 -14.93 -20.77 6.51
CA LEU A 283 -14.37 -21.67 7.53
C LEU A 283 -13.21 -22.49 6.94
#